data_AF-A0A5N6UNW1-F1
#
_entry.id   AF-A0A5N6UNW1-F1
#
_cell.length_a   1.000
_cell.length_b   1.000
_cell.length_c   1.000
_cell.angle_alpha   90.00
_cell.angle_beta   90.00
_cell.angle_gamma   90.00
#
_symmetry.space_group_name_H-M   'P 1'
#
loop_
_entity.id
_entity.type
_entity.pdbx_description
1 polymer ?
#
loop_
_entity_poly.entity_id
_entity_poly.type
_entity_poly.pdbx_seq_one_letter_code
_entity_poly.pdbx_strand_id
1 'polypeptide(L)'
;MDDKAKKALIEEAKHAQEVAQEVALSGAYLYPFKGIVYFAYHKDLWRPLLSQVGQISSLGFSVTGAMFFFTYVPQAAIMSFTSGPLAPISAALLILSESSAITNFLARSFLLEEALTDTFDGTLISRGHESLVAEGRQIKRQAGRDAIARLGKLVKRPLARMKPQALLHTLILLPLNFIPVVGTAMYAYAQGKKLGPVAHTRYFQLKGWGEKQKDAWVEKNRGAYTGLGMASFVLEMIPFASIAFSFTNTVGAALWAADLEAARR
;
A
#
# COMPACT_ATOMS: atom_id res chain seq x y z
N MET A 1 -22.56 -30.28 -20.63
CA MET A 1 -21.84 -29.00 -20.45
C MET A 1 -21.03 -28.96 -19.15
N ASP A 2 -21.12 -29.99 -18.30
CA ASP A 2 -20.50 -30.03 -16.96
C ASP A 2 -18.99 -30.30 -16.91
N ASP A 3 -18.42 -31.03 -17.88
CA ASP A 3 -17.01 -31.42 -17.83
C ASP A 3 -16.04 -30.27 -18.09
N LYS A 4 -16.41 -29.29 -18.93
CA LYS A 4 -15.59 -28.08 -19.14
C LYS A 4 -15.59 -27.17 -17.91
N ALA A 5 -16.76 -27.03 -17.26
CA ALA A 5 -16.89 -26.25 -16.03
C ALA A 5 -16.10 -26.91 -14.88
N LYS A 6 -16.21 -28.23 -14.71
CA LYS A 6 -15.43 -28.97 -13.70
C LYS A 6 -13.93 -28.91 -13.95
N LYS A 7 -13.47 -29.05 -15.20
CA LYS A 7 -12.05 -28.91 -15.54
C LYS A 7 -11.52 -27.51 -15.27
N ALA A 8 -12.26 -26.47 -15.64
CA ALA A 8 -11.91 -25.09 -15.34
C ALA A 8 -11.82 -24.83 -13.83
N LEU A 9 -12.77 -25.33 -13.03
CA LEU A 9 -12.76 -25.21 -11.58
C LEU A 9 -11.57 -25.95 -10.93
N ILE A 10 -11.21 -27.12 -11.44
CA ILE A 10 -10.05 -27.89 -10.94
C ILE A 10 -8.73 -27.21 -11.31
N GLU A 11 -8.61 -26.68 -12.52
CA GLU A 11 -7.44 -25.90 -12.95
C GLU A 11 -7.30 -24.62 -12.13
N GLU A 12 -8.41 -23.93 -11.86
CA GLU A 12 -8.44 -22.72 -11.05
C GLU A 12 -8.11 -23.00 -9.58
N ALA A 13 -8.63 -24.11 -9.02
CA ALA A 13 -8.30 -24.55 -7.67
C ALA A 13 -6.82 -24.96 -7.53
N LYS A 14 -6.26 -25.65 -8.53
CA LYS A 14 -4.82 -25.99 -8.56
C LYS A 14 -3.95 -24.74 -8.64
N HIS A 15 -4.27 -23.82 -9.55
CA HIS A 15 -3.55 -22.56 -9.67
C HIS A 15 -3.66 -21.72 -8.38
N ALA A 16 -4.83 -21.69 -7.73
CA ALA A 16 -5.00 -21.03 -6.44
C ALA A 16 -4.15 -21.67 -5.33
N GLN A 17 -4.07 -23.01 -5.31
CA GLN A 17 -3.24 -23.75 -4.36
C GLN A 17 -1.73 -23.52 -4.58
N GLU A 18 -1.28 -23.52 -5.83
CA GLU A 18 0.12 -23.22 -6.21
C GLU A 18 0.50 -21.81 -5.77
N VAL A 19 -0.34 -20.82 -6.08
CA VAL A 19 -0.15 -19.43 -5.66
C VAL A 19 -0.13 -19.30 -4.13
N ALA A 20 -1.03 -19.98 -3.43
CA ALA A 20 -1.07 -19.97 -1.96
C ALA A 20 0.20 -20.60 -1.36
N GLN A 21 0.71 -21.68 -1.95
CA GLN A 21 1.99 -22.27 -1.57
C GLN A 21 3.16 -21.32 -1.83
N GLU A 22 3.24 -20.69 -3.00
CA GLU A 22 4.30 -19.72 -3.31
C GLU A 22 4.30 -18.54 -2.33
N VAL A 23 3.11 -18.02 -1.99
CA VAL A 23 2.95 -16.95 -0.99
C VAL A 23 3.42 -17.44 0.38
N ALA A 24 2.96 -18.62 0.82
CA ALA A 24 3.31 -19.18 2.12
C ALA A 24 4.82 -19.45 2.25
N LEU A 25 5.42 -20.06 1.22
CA LEU A 25 6.85 -20.39 1.18
C LEU A 25 7.73 -19.15 1.10
N SER A 26 7.25 -18.06 0.48
CA SER A 26 8.05 -16.84 0.35
C SER A 26 8.36 -16.14 1.69
N GLY A 27 7.49 -16.32 2.70
CA GLY A 27 7.57 -15.60 3.98
C GLY A 27 7.40 -14.08 3.87
N ALA A 28 7.18 -13.53 2.68
CA ALA A 28 7.22 -12.08 2.46
C ALA A 28 6.03 -11.34 3.09
N TYR A 29 4.91 -12.04 3.29
CA TYR A 29 3.73 -11.54 3.99
C TYR A 29 3.99 -11.19 5.47
N LEU A 30 5.12 -11.60 6.05
CA LEU A 30 5.52 -11.25 7.41
C LEU A 30 6.15 -9.86 7.51
N TYR A 31 6.71 -9.32 6.42
CA TYR A 31 7.41 -8.04 6.45
C TYR A 31 6.54 -6.83 6.82
N PRO A 32 5.26 -6.72 6.43
CA PRO A 32 4.41 -5.63 6.89
C PRO A 32 4.27 -5.61 8.42
N PHE A 33 4.14 -6.78 9.05
CA PHE A 33 4.12 -6.92 10.51
C PHE A 33 5.48 -6.61 11.15
N LYS A 34 6.58 -7.09 10.56
CA LYS A 34 7.93 -6.69 10.98
C LYS A 34 8.12 -5.17 10.89
N GLY A 35 7.54 -4.54 9.87
CA GLY A 35 7.54 -3.11 9.66
C GLY A 35 6.86 -2.33 10.79
N ILE A 36 5.71 -2.81 11.28
CA ILE A 36 5.03 -2.23 12.46
C ILE A 36 5.96 -2.26 13.68
N VAL A 37 6.51 -3.44 13.98
CA VAL A 37 7.39 -3.62 15.14
C VAL A 37 8.64 -2.75 15.00
N TYR A 38 9.30 -2.78 13.84
CA TYR A 38 10.51 -2.00 13.58
C TYR A 38 10.24 -0.50 13.68
N PHE A 39 9.16 0.00 13.08
CA PHE A 39 8.76 1.40 13.14
C PHE A 39 8.49 1.83 14.59
N ALA A 40 7.86 0.99 15.42
CA ALA A 40 7.63 1.30 16.82
C ALA A 40 8.93 1.47 17.63
N TYR A 41 9.97 0.69 17.32
CA TYR A 41 11.28 0.78 18.00
C TYR A 41 12.22 1.87 17.43
N HIS A 42 12.00 2.34 16.20
CA HIS A 42 12.86 3.32 15.52
C HIS A 42 12.18 4.70 15.44
N LYS A 43 12.35 5.51 16.49
CA LYS A 43 11.70 6.83 16.64
C LYS A 43 12.10 7.84 15.57
N ASP A 44 13.27 7.70 14.98
CA ASP A 44 13.74 8.50 13.86
C ASP A 44 12.81 8.38 12.64
N LEU A 45 12.27 7.18 12.39
CA LEU A 45 11.32 6.92 11.30
C LEU A 45 9.94 7.58 11.51
N TRP A 46 9.63 8.12 12.70
CA TRP A 46 8.35 8.80 12.94
C TRP A 46 8.32 10.20 12.35
N ARG A 47 9.48 10.81 12.10
CA ARG A 47 9.57 12.19 11.63
C ARG A 47 8.83 12.44 10.30
N PRO A 48 8.99 11.60 9.25
CA PRO A 48 8.23 11.77 8.01
C PRO A 48 6.72 11.65 8.21
N LEU A 49 6.25 10.81 9.13
CA LEU A 49 4.82 10.73 9.46
C LEU A 49 4.36 12.01 10.17
N LEU A 50 5.07 12.42 11.24
CA LEU A 50 4.71 13.56 12.07
C LEU A 50 4.76 14.90 11.30
N SER A 51 5.67 15.04 10.33
CA SER A 51 5.74 16.26 9.51
C SER A 51 4.52 16.44 8.61
N GLN A 52 3.83 15.36 8.26
CA GLN A 52 2.64 15.38 7.41
C GLN A 52 1.33 15.51 8.19
N VAL A 53 1.32 15.24 9.51
CA VAL A 53 0.10 15.26 10.34
C VAL A 53 -0.67 16.58 10.20
N GLY A 54 0.03 17.72 10.21
CA GLY A 54 -0.61 19.03 10.08
C GLY A 54 -1.33 19.21 8.73
N GLN A 55 -0.66 18.87 7.62
CA GLN A 55 -1.22 19.00 6.27
C GLN A 55 -2.36 17.99 6.03
N ILE A 56 -2.21 16.75 6.50
CA ILE A 56 -3.25 15.72 6.41
C ILE A 56 -4.48 16.10 7.22
N SER A 57 -4.28 16.64 8.43
CA SER A 57 -5.39 17.10 9.28
C SER A 57 -6.13 18.25 8.63
N SER A 58 -5.41 19.25 8.12
CA SER A 58 -6.00 20.39 7.41
C SER A 58 -6.79 19.94 6.17
N LEU A 59 -6.24 19.01 5.39
CA LEU A 59 -6.91 18.42 4.24
C LEU A 59 -8.19 17.67 4.68
N GLY A 60 -8.10 16.85 5.72
CA GLY A 60 -9.23 16.08 6.25
C GLY A 60 -10.37 16.96 6.73
N PHE A 61 -10.08 18.03 7.48
CA PHE A 61 -11.10 18.99 7.91
C PHE A 61 -11.72 19.72 6.71
N SER A 62 -10.91 20.11 5.72
CA SER A 62 -11.39 20.81 4.54
C SER A 62 -12.32 19.95 3.68
N VAL A 63 -11.90 18.71 3.39
CA VAL A 63 -12.71 17.73 2.63
C VAL A 63 -13.99 17.39 3.37
N THR A 64 -13.90 17.11 4.67
CA THR A 64 -15.07 16.77 5.48
C THR A 64 -16.05 17.93 5.55
N GLY A 65 -15.56 19.15 5.78
CA GLY A 65 -16.40 20.35 5.80
C GLY A 65 -17.12 20.59 4.47
N ALA A 66 -16.40 20.46 3.35
CA ALA A 66 -16.99 20.58 2.02
C ALA A 66 -18.04 19.49 1.74
N MET A 67 -17.74 18.23 2.06
CA MET A 67 -18.67 17.11 1.88
C MET A 67 -19.95 17.33 2.69
N PHE A 68 -19.84 17.65 3.98
CA PHE A 68 -21.02 17.95 4.80
C PHE A 68 -21.82 19.15 4.26
N PHE A 69 -21.16 20.20 3.79
CA PHE A 69 -21.86 21.37 3.24
C PHE A 69 -22.65 21.02 1.97
N PHE A 70 -22.07 20.27 1.04
CA PHE A 70 -22.69 19.97 -0.26
C PHE A 70 -23.60 18.76 -0.26
N THR A 71 -23.29 17.71 0.51
CA THR A 71 -23.95 16.41 0.38
C THR A 71 -24.87 16.07 1.55
N TYR A 72 -24.72 16.66 2.74
CA TYR A 72 -25.47 16.24 3.93
C TYR A 72 -26.98 16.29 3.76
N VAL A 73 -27.53 17.44 3.35
CA VAL A 73 -28.99 17.59 3.19
C VAL A 73 -29.54 16.68 2.09
N PRO A 74 -28.96 16.66 0.86
CA PRO A 74 -29.39 15.71 -0.17
C PRO A 74 -29.30 14.24 0.27
N GLN A 75 -28.22 13.85 0.94
CA GLN A 75 -27.97 12.46 1.34
C GLN A 75 -28.88 12.03 2.49
N ALA A 76 -29.11 12.89 3.49
CA ALA A 76 -30.09 12.63 4.55
C ALA A 76 -31.51 12.52 4.01
N ALA A 77 -31.87 13.34 3.01
CA ALA A 77 -33.17 13.24 2.35
C ALA A 77 -33.34 11.90 1.60
N ILE A 78 -32.34 11.46 0.83
CA ILE A 78 -32.37 10.15 0.17
C ILE A 78 -32.43 9.02 1.20
N MET A 79 -31.65 9.11 2.27
CA MET A 79 -31.63 8.08 3.32
C MET A 79 -32.90 8.06 4.16
N SER A 80 -33.72 9.12 4.18
CA SER A 80 -35.01 9.11 4.89
C SER A 80 -35.97 8.05 4.34
N PHE A 81 -35.84 7.69 3.06
CA PHE A 81 -36.64 6.64 2.43
C PHE A 81 -36.21 5.22 2.84
N THR A 82 -34.94 5.02 3.22
CA THR A 82 -34.40 3.68 3.55
C THR A 82 -34.19 3.46 5.04
N SER A 83 -33.72 4.49 5.74
CA SER A 83 -33.28 4.47 7.14
C SER A 83 -34.23 5.20 8.08
N GLY A 84 -35.28 5.86 7.56
CA GLY A 84 -36.32 6.51 8.34
C GLY A 84 -35.76 7.55 9.34
N PRO A 85 -36.15 7.51 10.63
CA PRO A 85 -35.68 8.47 11.63
C PRO A 85 -34.16 8.50 11.86
N LEU A 86 -33.45 7.43 11.51
CA LEU A 86 -31.99 7.34 11.65
C LEU A 86 -31.24 7.93 10.45
N ALA A 87 -31.95 8.37 9.40
CA ALA A 87 -31.34 8.88 8.18
C ALA A 87 -30.30 10.01 8.38
N PRO A 88 -30.49 10.99 9.29
CA PRO A 88 -29.45 12.00 9.54
C PRO A 88 -28.15 11.40 10.08
N ILE A 89 -28.25 10.40 10.98
CA ILE A 89 -27.09 9.73 11.58
C ILE A 89 -26.39 8.85 10.53
N SER A 90 -27.17 8.05 9.78
CA SER A 90 -26.63 7.19 8.73
C SER A 90 -25.96 8.01 7.62
N ALA A 91 -26.55 9.14 7.24
CA ALA A 91 -25.97 10.06 6.26
C ALA A 91 -24.65 10.66 6.79
N ALA A 92 -24.62 11.11 8.05
CA ALA A 92 -23.38 11.62 8.65
C ALA A 92 -22.26 10.56 8.67
N LEU A 93 -22.56 9.32 9.04
CA LEU A 93 -21.57 8.22 9.04
C LEU A 93 -21.06 7.91 7.63
N LEU A 94 -21.95 7.87 6.64
CA LEU A 94 -21.58 7.61 5.26
C LEU A 94 -20.70 8.74 4.69
N ILE A 95 -21.07 10.00 4.95
CA ILE A 95 -20.27 11.17 4.56
C ILE A 95 -18.89 11.16 5.20
N LEU A 96 -18.78 10.77 6.48
CA LEU A 96 -17.48 10.63 7.14
C LEU A 96 -16.61 9.55 6.47
N SER A 97 -17.20 8.43 6.07
CA SER A 97 -16.51 7.37 5.35
C SER A 97 -16.05 7.82 3.96
N GLU A 98 -16.94 8.48 3.20
CA GLU A 98 -16.64 9.03 1.87
C GLU A 98 -15.56 10.12 1.95
N SER A 99 -15.66 11.02 2.92
CA SER A 99 -14.67 12.07 3.19
C SER A 99 -13.30 11.49 3.55
N SER A 100 -13.28 10.44 4.37
CA SER A 100 -12.04 9.71 4.71
C SER A 100 -11.42 9.05 3.48
N ALA A 101 -12.23 8.43 2.61
CA ALA A 101 -11.74 7.84 1.36
C ALA A 101 -11.12 8.90 0.42
N ILE A 102 -11.79 10.04 0.24
CA ILE A 102 -11.29 11.16 -0.55
C ILE A 102 -10.01 11.74 0.06
N THR A 103 -10.00 11.98 1.37
CA THR A 103 -8.83 12.51 2.10
C THR A 103 -7.64 11.57 1.95
N ASN A 104 -7.83 10.26 2.11
CA ASN A 104 -6.78 9.27 1.95
C ASN A 104 -6.24 9.23 0.52
N PHE A 105 -7.11 9.32 -0.48
CA PHE A 105 -6.71 9.38 -1.88
C PHE A 105 -5.85 10.63 -2.15
N LEU A 106 -6.34 11.80 -1.76
CA LEU A 106 -5.63 13.07 -1.96
C LEU A 106 -4.30 13.13 -1.18
N ALA A 107 -4.29 12.70 0.08
CA ALA A 107 -3.09 12.66 0.90
C ALA A 107 -2.01 11.77 0.25
N ARG A 108 -2.39 10.59 -0.25
CA ARG A 108 -1.46 9.66 -0.92
C ARG A 108 -0.92 10.21 -2.23
N SER A 109 -1.77 10.89 -3.00
CA SER A 109 -1.37 11.45 -4.30
C SER A 109 -0.48 12.69 -4.18
N PHE A 110 -0.68 13.54 -3.18
CA PHE A 110 -0.04 14.86 -3.13
C PHE A 110 0.89 15.09 -1.93
N LEU A 111 0.64 14.47 -0.79
CA LEU A 111 1.34 14.80 0.46
C LEU A 111 2.33 13.69 0.89
N LEU A 112 1.98 12.43 0.67
CA LEU A 112 2.70 11.30 1.25
C LEU A 112 3.86 10.76 0.39
N GLU A 113 3.92 11.07 -0.91
CA GLU A 113 4.91 10.45 -1.81
C GLU A 113 6.36 10.65 -1.32
N GLU A 114 6.73 11.88 -0.97
CA GLU A 114 8.07 12.19 -0.47
C GLU A 114 8.29 11.61 0.93
N ALA A 115 7.31 11.71 1.83
CA ALA A 115 7.40 11.19 3.19
C ALA A 115 7.56 9.66 3.24
N LEU A 116 6.85 8.93 2.38
CA LEU A 116 7.00 7.48 2.24
C LEU A 116 8.36 7.14 1.62
N THR A 117 8.83 7.90 0.63
CA THR A 117 10.17 7.72 0.07
C THR A 117 11.27 7.93 1.11
N ASP A 118 11.15 8.97 1.94
CA ASP A 118 12.06 9.23 3.05
C ASP A 118 12.01 8.12 4.10
N THR A 119 10.83 7.58 4.38
CA THR A 119 10.66 6.45 5.31
C THR A 119 11.34 5.18 4.77
N PHE A 120 11.20 4.91 3.48
CA PHE A 120 11.85 3.79 2.81
C PHE A 120 13.38 3.91 2.86
N ASP A 121 13.90 5.05 2.41
CA ASP A 121 15.34 5.32 2.35
C ASP A 121 15.96 5.37 3.76
N GLY A 122 15.27 5.98 4.73
CA GLY A 122 15.67 6.02 6.14
C GLY A 122 15.76 4.62 6.74
N THR A 123 14.80 3.75 6.43
CA THR A 123 14.86 2.35 6.87
C THR A 123 16.08 1.64 6.29
N LEU A 124 16.37 1.81 5.00
CA LEU A 124 17.58 1.23 4.40
C LEU A 124 18.88 1.76 5.03
N ILE A 125 18.96 3.05 5.34
CA ILE A 125 20.10 3.63 6.07
C ILE A 125 20.22 3.01 7.46
N SER A 126 19.13 2.87 8.20
CA SER A 126 19.14 2.24 9.53
C SER A 126 19.60 0.78 9.50
N ARG A 127 19.40 0.10 8.36
CA ARG A 127 19.88 -1.27 8.10
C ARG A 127 21.29 -1.33 7.48
N GLY A 128 21.98 -0.19 7.35
CA GLY A 128 23.36 -0.13 6.85
C GLY A 128 23.51 -0.15 5.32
N HIS A 129 22.42 0.01 4.56
CA HIS A 129 22.43 0.03 3.10
C HIS A 129 22.62 1.44 2.51
N GLU A 130 23.50 2.24 3.10
CA GLU A 130 23.76 3.63 2.68
C GLU A 130 24.27 3.73 1.25
N SER A 131 25.12 2.81 0.82
CA SER A 131 25.65 2.79 -0.55
C SER A 131 24.54 2.63 -1.59
N LEU A 132 23.49 1.87 -1.27
CA LEU A 132 22.34 1.70 -2.15
C LEU A 132 21.50 2.98 -2.22
N VAL A 133 21.29 3.65 -1.09
CA VAL A 133 20.52 4.90 -1.02
C VAL A 133 21.26 6.05 -1.73
N ALA A 134 22.59 6.05 -1.70
CA ALA A 134 23.43 7.05 -2.38
C ALA A 134 23.21 7.09 -3.91
N GLU A 135 22.75 5.99 -4.53
CA GLU A 135 22.41 5.91 -5.97
C GLU A 135 21.17 6.73 -6.36
N GLY A 136 20.30 7.08 -5.39
CA GLY A 136 19.05 7.79 -5.62
C GLY A 136 18.94 9.16 -4.95
N ARG A 137 19.81 9.47 -3.99
CA ARG A 137 19.82 10.75 -3.26
C ARG A 137 21.16 11.04 -2.60
N GLN A 138 21.38 12.30 -2.24
CA GLN A 138 22.53 12.70 -1.44
C GLN A 138 22.41 12.21 0.01
N ILE A 139 23.52 11.83 0.63
CA ILE A 139 23.58 11.42 2.05
C ILE A 139 24.46 12.41 2.82
N LYS A 140 23.88 13.04 3.86
CA LYS A 140 24.59 13.94 4.78
C LYS A 140 25.29 13.12 5.86
N ARG A 141 26.59 12.86 5.69
CA ARG A 141 27.41 12.10 6.65
C ARG A 141 27.57 12.78 8.02
N GLN A 142 27.29 14.08 8.12
CA GLN A 142 27.50 14.89 9.33
C GLN A 142 26.33 14.87 10.32
N ALA A 143 25.20 14.21 10.00
CA ALA A 143 23.97 14.27 10.80
C ALA A 143 23.85 13.22 11.94
N GLY A 144 24.96 12.63 12.38
CA GLY A 144 24.99 11.71 13.53
C GLY A 144 24.36 10.33 13.25
N ARG A 145 23.76 9.71 14.28
CA ARG A 145 23.18 8.35 14.23
C ARG A 145 21.75 8.25 13.66
N ASP A 146 21.12 9.38 13.38
CA ASP A 146 19.72 9.48 12.99
C ASP A 146 19.54 9.21 11.48
N ALA A 147 18.81 8.15 11.11
CA ALA A 147 18.75 7.74 9.71
C ALA A 147 18.01 8.75 8.83
N ILE A 148 16.97 9.40 9.33
CA ILE A 148 16.20 10.41 8.59
C ILE A 148 16.96 11.73 8.46
N ALA A 149 17.69 12.16 9.50
CA ALA A 149 18.47 13.41 9.42
C ALA A 149 19.61 13.35 8.39
N ARG A 150 20.09 12.13 8.08
CA ARG A 150 21.15 11.87 7.09
C ARG A 150 20.64 11.92 5.65
N LEU A 151 19.33 11.93 5.44
CA LEU A 151 18.74 12.03 4.12
C LEU A 151 18.93 13.45 3.54
N GLY A 152 19.60 13.53 2.39
CA GLY A 152 19.77 14.75 1.60
C GLY A 152 18.74 14.88 0.47
N LYS A 153 18.95 15.83 -0.45
CA LYS A 153 18.03 16.07 -1.57
C LYS A 153 17.90 14.83 -2.46
N LEU A 154 16.67 14.54 -2.88
CA LEU A 154 16.36 13.48 -3.86
C LEU A 154 16.94 13.85 -5.23
N VAL A 155 17.72 12.94 -5.82
CA VAL A 155 18.27 13.10 -7.17
C VAL A 155 17.37 12.41 -8.19
N LYS A 156 16.74 11.29 -7.79
CA LYS A 156 15.74 10.58 -8.58
C LYS A 156 14.40 10.62 -7.84
N ARG A 157 13.43 11.39 -8.36
CA ARG A 157 12.04 11.35 -7.88
C ARG A 157 11.40 10.02 -8.29
N PRO A 158 10.69 9.32 -7.39
CA PRO A 158 9.86 8.20 -7.82
C PRO A 158 8.94 8.69 -8.92
N LEU A 159 8.93 8.02 -10.07
CA LEU A 159 7.92 8.32 -11.08
C LEU A 159 6.65 7.63 -10.60
N ALA A 160 5.77 8.38 -9.93
CA ALA A 160 4.39 7.96 -9.69
C ALA A 160 3.68 7.79 -11.03
N ARG A 161 3.84 6.62 -11.66
CA ARG A 161 3.01 6.18 -12.76
C ARG A 161 2.04 5.14 -12.23
N MET A 162 0.98 5.62 -11.57
CA MET A 162 -0.28 4.90 -11.64
C MET A 162 -0.73 4.97 -13.11
N LYS A 163 -0.39 3.95 -13.89
CA LYS A 163 -1.01 3.76 -15.21
C LYS A 163 -2.43 3.23 -14.93
N PRO A 164 -3.50 3.94 -15.31
CA PRO A 164 -4.85 3.36 -15.29
C PRO A 164 -4.95 2.40 -16.48
N GLN A 165 -4.33 1.22 -16.35
CA GLN A 165 -4.43 0.15 -17.33
C GLN A 165 -4.76 -1.15 -16.63
N ALA A 166 -6.07 -1.41 -16.49
CA ALA A 166 -6.71 -2.68 -16.79
C ALA A 166 -8.15 -2.68 -16.24
N LEU A 167 -9.05 -1.93 -16.91
CA LEU A 167 -10.49 -2.03 -16.65
C LEU A 167 -11.14 -3.28 -17.29
N LEU A 168 -10.39 -4.13 -17.98
CA LEU A 168 -10.95 -5.27 -18.71
C LEU A 168 -10.90 -6.61 -17.94
N HIS A 169 -10.13 -6.73 -16.85
CA HIS A 169 -10.10 -7.96 -16.03
C HIS A 169 -11.12 -7.98 -14.88
N THR A 170 -11.64 -6.81 -14.48
CA THR A 170 -12.61 -6.69 -13.38
C THR A 170 -14.00 -7.24 -13.74
N LEU A 171 -14.35 -7.25 -15.03
CA LEU A 171 -15.66 -7.75 -15.50
C LEU A 171 -15.75 -9.29 -15.49
N ILE A 172 -14.64 -10.00 -15.58
CA ILE A 172 -14.60 -11.48 -15.53
C ILE A 172 -14.73 -11.99 -14.08
N LEU A 173 -14.39 -11.16 -13.08
CA LEU A 173 -14.47 -11.49 -11.65
C LEU A 173 -15.85 -11.19 -11.01
N LEU A 174 -16.77 -10.55 -11.75
CA LEU A 174 -18.12 -10.22 -11.26
C LEU A 174 -18.94 -11.41 -10.76
N PRO A 175 -18.90 -12.61 -11.39
CA PRO A 175 -19.61 -13.79 -10.88
C PRO A 175 -19.02 -14.33 -9.56
N LEU A 176 -17.77 -13.97 -9.23
CA LEU A 176 -17.04 -14.49 -8.07
C LEU A 176 -17.40 -13.79 -6.75
N ASN A 177 -18.09 -12.65 -6.81
CA ASN A 177 -18.60 -11.92 -5.63
C ASN A 177 -19.78 -12.61 -4.92
N PHE A 178 -20.33 -13.70 -5.48
CA PHE A 178 -21.47 -14.42 -4.90
C PHE A 178 -21.10 -15.43 -3.79
N ILE A 179 -19.80 -15.61 -3.48
CA ILE A 179 -19.35 -16.47 -2.37
C ILE A 179 -18.65 -15.58 -1.32
N PRO A 180 -19.30 -15.31 -0.15
CA PRO A 180 -18.89 -14.30 0.85
C PRO A 180 -17.49 -14.41 1.48
N VAL A 181 -16.67 -15.40 1.11
CA VAL A 181 -15.32 -15.60 1.63
C VAL A 181 -14.29 -15.70 0.49
N VAL A 182 -14.64 -16.40 -0.60
CA VAL A 182 -13.80 -16.52 -1.79
C VAL A 182 -13.64 -15.15 -2.47
N GLY A 183 -14.71 -14.36 -2.54
CA GLY A 183 -14.67 -13.02 -3.14
C GLY A 183 -13.68 -12.09 -2.43
N THR A 184 -13.70 -12.06 -1.10
CA THR A 184 -12.81 -11.23 -0.28
C THR A 184 -11.34 -11.67 -0.40
N ALA A 185 -11.08 -12.97 -0.36
CA ALA A 185 -9.73 -13.52 -0.52
C ALA A 185 -9.18 -13.24 -1.94
N MET A 186 -10.00 -13.42 -2.97
CA MET A 186 -9.63 -13.13 -4.35
C MET A 186 -9.42 -11.65 -4.61
N TYR A 187 -10.23 -10.78 -3.98
CA TYR A 187 -10.03 -9.34 -4.03
C TYR A 187 -8.71 -8.94 -3.36
N ALA A 188 -8.42 -9.44 -2.15
CA ALA A 188 -7.15 -9.20 -1.48
C ALA A 188 -5.97 -9.69 -2.32
N TYR A 189 -6.08 -10.87 -2.94
CA TYR A 189 -5.08 -11.42 -3.85
C TYR A 189 -4.85 -10.53 -5.09
N ALA A 190 -5.93 -10.10 -5.75
CA ALA A 190 -5.85 -9.24 -6.93
C ALA A 190 -5.21 -7.88 -6.60
N GLN A 191 -5.55 -7.33 -5.44
CA GLN A 191 -4.94 -6.09 -4.94
C GLN A 191 -3.48 -6.31 -4.54
N GLY A 192 -3.16 -7.42 -3.87
CA GLY A 192 -1.80 -7.76 -3.47
C GLY A 192 -0.85 -7.95 -4.64
N LYS A 193 -1.29 -8.63 -5.71
CA LYS A 193 -0.51 -8.77 -6.96
C LYS A 193 -0.14 -7.42 -7.57
N LYS A 194 -1.01 -6.40 -7.44
CA LYS A 194 -0.74 -5.04 -7.94
C LYS A 194 0.13 -4.22 -6.98
N LEU A 195 -0.16 -4.28 -5.68
CA LEU A 195 0.46 -3.42 -4.66
C LEU A 195 1.84 -3.91 -4.23
N GLY A 196 2.09 -5.23 -4.27
CA GLY A 196 3.38 -5.81 -3.91
C GLY A 196 4.56 -5.20 -4.66
N PRO A 197 4.56 -5.22 -6.00
CA PRO A 197 5.62 -4.59 -6.80
C PRO A 197 5.73 -3.08 -6.56
N VAL A 198 4.59 -2.40 -6.34
CA VAL A 198 4.56 -0.95 -6.06
C VAL A 198 5.36 -0.62 -4.80
N ALA A 199 5.26 -1.44 -3.75
CA ALA A 199 6.01 -1.26 -2.50
C ALA A 199 7.54 -1.30 -2.68
N HIS A 200 8.05 -1.93 -3.74
CA HIS A 200 9.48 -1.97 -4.09
C HIS A 200 9.87 -1.03 -5.24
N THR A 201 8.98 -0.16 -5.71
CA THR A 201 9.30 0.79 -6.79
C THR A 201 10.54 1.62 -6.46
N ARG A 202 10.65 2.09 -5.21
CA ARG A 202 11.83 2.83 -4.75
C ARG A 202 13.10 1.97 -4.77
N TYR A 203 13.03 0.73 -4.28
CA TYR A 203 14.15 -0.20 -4.34
C TYR A 203 14.63 -0.46 -5.77
N PHE A 204 13.73 -0.71 -6.72
CA PHE A 204 14.09 -0.90 -8.12
C PHE A 204 14.72 0.34 -8.74
N GLN A 205 14.26 1.53 -8.34
CA GLN A 205 14.86 2.80 -8.74
C GLN A 205 16.28 2.97 -8.20
N LEU A 206 16.51 2.63 -6.93
CA LEU A 206 17.85 2.65 -6.32
C LEU A 206 18.81 1.66 -7.00
N LYS A 207 18.30 0.48 -7.40
CA LYS A 207 19.08 -0.49 -8.20
C LYS A 207 19.30 -0.07 -9.66
N GLY A 208 18.68 1.02 -10.11
CA GLY A 208 18.79 1.48 -11.51
C GLY A 208 18.13 0.54 -12.52
N TRP A 209 17.21 -0.33 -12.09
CA TRP A 209 16.58 -1.32 -12.98
C TRP A 209 15.62 -0.67 -13.97
N GLY A 210 15.68 -1.10 -15.23
CA GLY A 210 14.69 -0.78 -16.25
C GLY A 210 13.43 -1.63 -16.13
N GLU A 211 12.34 -1.24 -16.79
CA GLU A 211 11.02 -1.90 -16.70
C GLU A 211 11.09 -3.41 -16.97
N LYS A 212 11.78 -3.85 -18.03
CA LYS A 212 11.93 -5.29 -18.35
C LYS A 212 12.59 -6.10 -17.22
N GLN A 213 13.57 -5.51 -16.55
CA GLN A 213 14.29 -6.16 -15.45
C GLN A 213 13.42 -6.23 -14.20
N LYS A 214 12.64 -5.17 -13.93
CA LYS A 214 11.65 -5.16 -12.84
C LYS A 214 10.61 -6.26 -13.06
N ASP A 215 10.03 -6.33 -14.26
CA ASP A 215 8.99 -7.31 -14.59
C ASP A 215 9.51 -8.74 -14.45
N ALA A 216 10.71 -9.03 -15.00
CA ALA A 216 11.33 -10.35 -14.86
C ALA A 216 11.63 -10.71 -13.39
N TRP A 217 12.07 -9.73 -12.58
CA TRP A 217 12.31 -9.95 -11.15
C TRP A 217 11.02 -10.19 -10.37
N VAL A 218 9.99 -9.40 -10.63
CA VAL A 218 8.69 -9.52 -9.99
C VAL A 218 8.05 -10.86 -10.33
N GLU A 219 8.11 -11.28 -11.60
CA GLU A 219 7.56 -12.57 -12.03
C GLU A 219 8.29 -13.74 -11.37
N LYS A 220 9.62 -13.69 -11.30
CA LYS A 220 10.42 -14.70 -10.59
C LYS A 220 10.07 -14.79 -9.09
N ASN A 221 9.63 -13.69 -8.48
CA ASN A 221 9.32 -13.61 -7.06
C ASN A 221 7.82 -13.33 -6.82
N ARG A 222 6.95 -13.82 -7.72
CA ARG A 222 5.54 -13.45 -7.76
C ARG A 222 4.81 -13.75 -6.46
N GLY A 223 5.00 -14.94 -5.89
CA GLY A 223 4.44 -15.30 -4.58
C GLY A 223 4.86 -14.34 -3.46
N ALA A 224 6.13 -13.96 -3.42
CA ALA A 224 6.66 -13.04 -2.42
C ALA A 224 6.04 -11.64 -2.53
N TYR A 225 6.02 -11.08 -3.74
CA TYR A 225 5.40 -9.77 -3.97
C TYR A 225 3.89 -9.81 -3.70
N THR A 226 3.21 -10.87 -4.09
CA THR A 226 1.78 -11.01 -3.85
C THR A 226 1.48 -11.10 -2.36
N GLY A 227 2.24 -11.90 -1.61
CA GLY A 227 2.11 -12.02 -0.15
C GLY A 227 2.37 -10.71 0.58
N LEU A 228 3.45 -9.99 0.23
CA LEU A 228 3.73 -8.66 0.76
C LEU A 228 2.56 -7.71 0.50
N GLY A 229 2.10 -7.66 -0.76
CA GLY A 229 1.01 -6.78 -1.18
C GLY A 229 -0.31 -7.09 -0.49
N MET A 230 -0.66 -8.37 -0.34
CA MET A 230 -1.87 -8.82 0.36
C MET A 230 -1.86 -8.38 1.82
N ALA A 231 -0.78 -8.69 2.55
CA ALA A 231 -0.67 -8.32 3.96
C ALA A 231 -0.68 -6.79 4.15
N SER A 232 0.04 -6.05 3.28
CA SER A 232 0.04 -4.59 3.29
C SER A 232 -1.35 -4.02 3.03
N PHE A 233 -2.07 -4.57 2.04
CA PHE A 233 -3.42 -4.16 1.69
C PHE A 233 -4.40 -4.37 2.85
N VAL A 234 -4.38 -5.54 3.50
CA VAL A 234 -5.26 -5.85 4.63
C VAL A 234 -5.02 -4.89 5.80
N LEU A 235 -3.77 -4.55 6.11
CA LEU A 235 -3.47 -3.55 7.14
C LEU A 235 -3.99 -2.17 6.77
N GLU A 236 -3.83 -1.75 5.50
CA GLU A 236 -4.30 -0.45 5.03
C GLU A 236 -5.83 -0.35 4.87
N MET A 237 -6.55 -1.47 4.89
CA MET A 237 -8.01 -1.48 4.94
C MET A 237 -8.57 -1.00 6.28
N ILE A 238 -7.76 -0.99 7.35
CA ILE A 238 -8.20 -0.55 8.67
C ILE A 238 -8.52 0.95 8.61
N PRO A 239 -9.78 1.37 8.81
CA PRO A 239 -10.17 2.77 8.76
C PRO A 239 -9.39 3.61 9.78
N PHE A 240 -9.13 4.86 9.45
CA PHE A 240 -8.38 5.84 10.27
C PHE A 240 -6.90 5.50 10.52
N ALA A 241 -6.51 4.23 10.48
CA ALA A 241 -5.13 3.78 10.62
C ALA A 241 -4.41 3.57 9.28
N SER A 242 -5.13 3.64 8.16
CA SER A 242 -4.60 3.36 6.81
C SER A 242 -3.35 4.18 6.46
N ILE A 243 -3.29 5.46 6.83
CA ILE A 243 -2.10 6.30 6.62
C ILE A 243 -0.95 5.80 7.48
N ALA A 244 -1.16 5.56 8.78
CA ALA A 244 -0.12 5.01 9.65
C ALA A 244 0.42 3.67 9.13
N PHE A 245 -0.48 2.78 8.68
CA PHE A 245 -0.09 1.50 8.09
C PHE A 245 0.67 1.66 6.77
N SER A 246 0.41 2.71 5.98
CA SER A 246 1.23 2.97 4.77
C SER A 246 2.70 3.23 5.11
N PHE A 247 2.99 3.92 6.24
CA PHE A 247 4.36 4.11 6.72
C PHE A 247 4.96 2.80 7.23
N THR A 248 4.24 2.03 8.05
CA THR A 248 4.76 0.75 8.56
C THR A 248 4.96 -0.28 7.46
N ASN A 249 4.08 -0.32 6.46
CA ASN A 249 4.23 -1.17 5.27
C ASN A 249 5.43 -0.76 4.43
N THR A 250 5.68 0.54 4.30
CA THR A 250 6.87 1.07 3.63
C THR A 250 8.15 0.65 4.36
N VAL A 251 8.16 0.70 5.70
CA VAL A 251 9.27 0.15 6.51
C VAL A 251 9.41 -1.35 6.27
N GLY A 252 8.30 -2.11 6.29
CA GLY A 252 8.31 -3.55 6.01
C GLY A 252 8.92 -3.89 4.65
N ALA A 253 8.51 -3.17 3.61
CA ALA A 253 9.06 -3.31 2.27
C ALA A 253 10.56 -2.96 2.23
N ALA A 254 10.99 -1.90 2.91
CA ALA A 254 12.41 -1.55 2.99
C ALA A 254 13.24 -2.60 3.77
N LEU A 255 12.69 -3.20 4.83
CA LEU A 255 13.32 -4.31 5.53
C LEU A 255 13.48 -5.52 4.60
N TRP A 256 12.47 -5.83 3.79
CA TRP A 256 12.59 -6.91 2.81
C TRP A 256 13.66 -6.60 1.76
N ALA A 257 13.70 -5.37 1.24
CA ALA A 257 14.74 -4.93 0.33
C ALA A 257 16.16 -5.03 0.95
N ALA A 258 16.31 -4.66 2.22
CA ALA A 258 17.57 -4.82 2.95
C ALA A 258 17.99 -6.29 3.06
N ASP A 259 17.08 -7.17 3.45
CA ASP A 259 17.37 -8.60 3.60
C ASP A 259 17.68 -9.27 2.24
N LEU A 260 17.04 -8.83 1.14
CA LEU A 260 17.37 -9.25 -0.22
C LEU A 260 18.78 -8.83 -0.65
N GLU A 261 19.24 -7.64 -0.24
CA GLU A 261 20.60 -7.18 -0.54
C GLU A 261 21.65 -7.85 0.36
N ALA A 262 21.30 -8.17 1.60
CA ALA A 262 22.16 -8.94 2.49
C ALA A 262 22.38 -10.37 1.99
N ALA A 263 21.33 -11.02 1.47
CA ALA A 263 21.43 -12.38 0.91
C ALA A 263 22.20 -12.48 -0.42
N ARG A 264 22.52 -11.34 -1.05
CA ARG A 264 23.29 -11.26 -2.31
C ARG A 264 24.79 -10.99 -2.10
N ARG A 265 25.19 -10.64 -0.87
CA ARG A 265 26.60 -10.45 -0.50
C ARG A 265 27.18 -11.75 0.02
#